data_AF-F6BER3-F1
#
_entry.id   AF-F6BER3-F1
#
_cell.length_a   1.000
_cell.length_b   1.000
_cell.length_c   1.000
_cell.angle_alpha   90.00
_cell.angle_beta   90.00
_cell.angle_gamma   90.00
#
_symmetry.space_group_name_H-M   'P 1'
#
loop_
_entity.id
_entity.type
_entity.pdbx_description
1 polymer ?
#
loop_
_entity_poly.entity_id
_entity_poly.type
_entity_poly.pdbx_seq_one_letter_code
_entity_poly.pdbx_strand_id
1 'polypeptide(L)' 'MMKQNKSRKPKQIPNFEYARRFVGKNVRIYLRNGEVLDAKVTGVSNYEIMATVMKDNEIKNMLIFKHAIDYIEFEK' A
#
# COMPACT_ATOMS: atom_id res chain seq x y z
N MET A 1 -42.80 3.34 -16.90
CA MET A 1 -41.34 3.45 -16.69
C MET A 1 -40.84 2.27 -15.87
N MET A 2 -40.20 1.29 -16.50
CA MET A 2 -39.55 0.18 -15.76
C MET A 2 -38.28 0.70 -15.09
N LYS A 3 -38.22 0.63 -13.75
CA LYS A 3 -37.00 0.89 -12.98
C LYS A 3 -36.00 -0.21 -13.28
N GLN A 4 -34.91 0.14 -13.97
CA GLN A 4 -33.79 -0.76 -14.19
C GLN A 4 -33.16 -1.12 -12.84
N ASN A 5 -33.33 -2.37 -12.41
CA ASN A 5 -32.56 -2.94 -11.32
C ASN A 5 -31.09 -2.99 -11.75
N LYS A 6 -30.29 -2.02 -11.29
CA LYS A 6 -28.83 -2.08 -11.41
C LYS A 6 -28.37 -3.31 -10.64
N SER A 7 -28.03 -4.38 -11.36
CA SER A 7 -27.39 -5.56 -10.79
C SER A 7 -26.12 -5.09 -10.06
N ARG A 8 -26.11 -5.26 -8.74
CA ARG A 8 -24.93 -4.95 -7.93
C ARG A 8 -23.85 -5.95 -8.35
N LYS A 9 -22.86 -5.49 -9.11
CA LYS A 9 -21.69 -6.31 -9.42
C LYS A 9 -21.11 -6.84 -8.10
N PRO A 10 -20.82 -8.15 -7.99
CA PRO A 10 -20.27 -8.71 -6.76
C PRO A 10 -18.95 -7.99 -6.42
N LYS A 11 -18.82 -7.51 -5.18
CA LYS A 11 -17.55 -6.94 -4.70
C LYS A 11 -16.52 -8.06 -4.70
N GLN A 12 -15.48 -7.91 -5.53
CA GLN A 12 -14.38 -8.86 -5.57
C GLN A 12 -13.60 -8.73 -4.27
N ILE A 13 -13.64 -9.77 -3.44
CA ILE A 13 -12.86 -9.83 -2.20
C ILE A 13 -11.40 -10.03 -2.60
N PRO A 14 -10.46 -9.17 -2.17
CA PRO A 14 -9.06 -9.36 -2.48
C PRO A 14 -8.56 -10.68 -1.93
N ASN A 15 -7.69 -11.36 -2.68
CA ASN A 15 -6.97 -12.50 -2.19
C ASN A 15 -6.10 -12.13 -0.99
N PHE A 16 -5.78 -13.12 -0.16
CA PHE A 16 -4.93 -12.94 1.00
C PHE A 16 -3.55 -12.42 0.57
N GLU A 17 -3.12 -11.32 1.18
CA GLU A 17 -1.81 -10.71 0.95
C GLU A 17 -1.26 -10.15 2.27
N TYR A 18 -0.04 -10.56 2.63
CA TYR A 18 0.61 -10.13 3.87
C TYR A 18 0.76 -8.62 3.99
N ALA A 19 1.03 -7.92 2.88
CA ALA A 19 1.21 -6.48 2.88
C ALA A 19 0.02 -5.73 3.49
N ARG A 20 -1.21 -6.25 3.35
CA ARG A 20 -2.42 -5.66 3.93
C ARG A 20 -2.39 -5.59 5.46
N ARG A 21 -1.61 -6.45 6.12
CA ARG A 21 -1.42 -6.43 7.60
C ARG A 21 -0.51 -5.30 8.07
N PHE A 22 0.18 -4.62 7.16
CA PHE A 22 1.05 -3.50 7.50
C PHE A 22 0.32 -2.16 7.54
N VAL A 23 -0.95 -2.08 7.10
CA VAL A 23 -1.73 -0.85 7.19
C VAL A 23 -1.78 -0.33 8.64
N GLY A 24 -1.32 0.90 8.83
CA GLY A 24 -1.19 1.56 10.13
C GLY A 24 0.17 1.37 10.82
N LYS A 25 1.02 0.46 10.34
CA LYS A 25 2.34 0.17 10.92
C LYS A 25 3.45 1.02 10.29
N ASN A 26 4.49 1.27 11.09
CA ASN A 26 5.77 1.79 10.61
C ASN A 26 6.61 0.61 10.11
N VAL A 27 7.17 0.74 8.92
CA VAL A 27 8.00 -0.27 8.25
C VAL A 27 9.15 0.41 7.53
N ARG A 28 10.18 -0.35 7.18
CA ARG A 28 11.23 0.08 6.24
C ARG A 28 11.00 -0.58 4.89
N ILE A 29 10.84 0.24 3.86
CA ILE A 29 10.64 -0.23 2.48
C ILE A 29 11.96 -0.09 1.74
N TYR A 30 12.53 -1.21 1.31
CA TYR A 30 13.77 -1.25 0.54
C TYR A 30 13.41 -1.31 -0.95
N LEU A 31 13.78 -0.26 -1.68
CA LEU A 31 13.48 -0.11 -3.09
C LEU A 31 14.59 -0.70 -3.97
N ARG A 32 14.23 -1.08 -5.20
CA ARG A 32 15.14 -1.62 -6.23
C ARG A 32 16.30 -0.70 -6.62
N ASN A 33 16.13 0.60 -6.44
CA ASN A 33 17.18 1.59 -6.71
C ASN A 33 18.18 1.72 -5.55
N GLY A 34 18.02 0.94 -4.47
CA GLY A 34 18.84 0.98 -3.26
C GLY A 34 18.38 2.00 -2.21
N GLU A 35 17.35 2.81 -2.48
CA GLU A 35 16.79 3.71 -1.47
C GLU A 35 16.02 2.94 -0.40
N VAL A 36 16.07 3.44 0.84
CA VAL A 36 15.29 2.93 1.97
C VAL A 36 14.34 4.01 2.44
N LEU A 37 13.06 3.66 2.59
CA LEU A 37 12.02 4.57 3.06
C LEU A 37 11.54 4.15 4.46
N ASP A 38 11.78 4.98 5.47
CA ASP A 38 11.11 4.88 6.77
C ASP A 38 9.66 5.37 6.60
N ALA A 39 8.72 4.43 6.60
CA ALA A 39 7.39 4.64 6.05
C ALA A 39 6.29 4.15 7.01
N LYS A 40 5.26 4.97 7.22
CA LYS A 40 4.00 4.53 7.82
C LYS A 40 3.03 4.14 6.72
N VAL A 41 2.67 2.86 6.63
CA VAL A 41 1.74 2.37 5.59
C VAL A 41 0.33 2.89 5.88
N THR A 42 -0.28 3.57 4.93
CA THR A 42 -1.64 4.12 5.05
C THR A 42 -2.66 3.32 4.23
N GLY A 43 -2.22 2.55 3.24
CA GLY A 43 -3.09 1.62 2.53
C GLY A 43 -2.36 0.72 1.54
N VAL A 44 -3.05 -0.33 1.09
CA VAL A 44 -2.50 -1.36 0.21
C VAL A 44 -3.52 -1.72 -0.88
N SER A 45 -3.13 -1.49 -2.13
CA SER A 45 -3.87 -1.93 -3.32
C SER A 45 -3.29 -3.26 -3.82
N ASN A 46 -3.70 -3.74 -5.00
CA ASN A 46 -3.11 -4.94 -5.59
C ASN A 46 -1.66 -4.69 -6.06
N TYR A 47 -1.33 -3.48 -6.49
CA TYR A 47 -0.03 -3.17 -7.10
C TYR A 47 0.73 -2.05 -6.39
N GLU A 48 0.10 -1.39 -5.42
CA GLU A 48 0.66 -0.21 -4.78
C GLU A 48 0.55 -0.31 -3.26
N ILE A 49 1.45 0.41 -2.60
CA ILE A 49 1.42 0.70 -1.17
C ILE A 49 1.40 2.22 -1.04
N MET A 50 0.39 2.73 -0.36
CA MET A 50 0.34 4.13 0.05
C MET A 50 1.02 4.26 1.40
N ALA A 51 1.94 5.21 1.52
CA ALA A 51 2.66 5.44 2.75
C ALA A 51 2.94 6.92 2.99
N THR A 52 3.06 7.27 4.26
CA THR A 52 3.63 8.54 4.69
C THR A 52 5.10 8.31 5.03
N VAL A 53 6.00 9.04 4.37
CA VAL A 53 7.45 8.88 4.46
C VAL A 53 8.05 10.17 4.99
N MET A 54 9.01 10.05 5.89
CA MET A 54 9.82 11.18 6.32
C MET A 54 11.10 11.20 5.49
N LYS A 55 11.31 12.25 4.69
CA LYS A 55 12.53 12.43 3.89
C LYS A 55 12.99 13.88 4.03
N ASP A 56 14.25 14.09 4.41
CA ASP A 56 14.86 15.42 4.58
C ASP A 56 14.07 16.33 5.55
N ASN A 57 13.59 15.78 6.67
CA ASN A 57 12.72 16.44 7.66
C ASN A 57 11.34 16.91 7.13
N GLU A 58 10.93 16.46 5.94
CA GLU A 58 9.60 16.71 5.40
C GLU A 58 8.74 15.44 5.40
N ILE A 59 7.45 15.61 5.71
CA ILE A 59 6.46 14.53 5.62
C ILE A 59 5.91 14.51 4.19
N LYS A 60 6.12 13.39 3.48
CA LYS A 60 5.63 13.19 2.11
C LYS A 60 4.66 12.02 2.07
N ASN A 61 3.53 12.22 1.40
CA ASN A 61 2.62 11.12 1.06
C ASN A 61 3.05 10.54 -0.27
N MET A 62 3.38 9.25 -0.28
CA MET A 62 3.91 8.56 -1.43
C MET A 62 3.01 7.39 -1.82
N LEU A 63 2.83 7.23 -3.13
CA LEU A 63 2.32 6.01 -3.73
C LEU A 63 3.52 5.24 -4.26
N ILE A 64 3.74 4.04 -3.72
CA ILE A 64 4.90 3.21 -4.03
C ILE A 64 4.40 1.98 -4.79
N PHE A 65 4.90 1.77 -6.01
CA PHE A 65 4.58 0.57 -6.77
C PHE A 65 5.32 -0.65 -6.19
N LYS A 66 4.59 -1.76 -5.98
CA LYS A 66 5.15 -2.99 -5.41
C LYS A 66 6.28 -3.58 -6.25
N HIS A 67 6.24 -3.39 -7.57
CA HIS A 67 7.32 -3.86 -8.46
C HIS A 67 8.62 -3.07 -8.29
N ALA A 68 8.60 -1.91 -7.62
CA ALA A 68 9.80 -1.14 -7.29
C ALA A 68 10.36 -1.51 -5.91
N ILE A 69 9.67 -2.35 -5.14
CA ILE A 69 10.08 -2.80 -3.81
C ILE A 69 10.80 -4.15 -3.95
N ASP A 70 11.96 -4.28 -3.33
CA ASP A 70 12.64 -5.57 -3.19
C ASP A 70 12.09 -6.33 -1.98
N TYR A 71 12.06 -5.69 -0.81
CA TYR A 71 11.46 -6.25 0.39
C TYR A 71 11.02 -5.16 1.39
N ILE A 72 10.25 -5.58 2.39
CA ILE A 72 9.77 -4.74 3.49
C ILE A 72 10.24 -5.36 4.80
N GLU A 73 10.98 -4.59 5.58
CA GLU A 73 11.36 -4.95 6.96
C GLU A 73 10.32 -4.37 7.93
N PHE A 74 9.87 -5.20 8.88
CA PHE A 74 8.85 -4.83 9.86
C PHE A 74 9.17 -5.46 11.22
N GLU A 75 8.85 -4.72 12.29
CA GLU A 75 8.92 -5.24 13.65
C GLU A 75 7.71 -6.14 13.95
N LYS A 76 7.93 -7.17 14.77
CA LYS A 76 6.91 -8.17 15.13
C LYS A 76 5.76 -7.56 15.93
#